data_AF-A0A0F9MJ55-F1
#
_entry.id   AF-A0A0F9MJ55-F1
#
_cell.length_a   1.000
_cell.length_b   1.000
_cell.length_c   1.000
_cell.angle_alpha   90.00
_cell.angle_beta   90.00
_cell.angle_gamma   90.00
#
_symmetry.space_group_name_H-M   'P 1'
#
loop_
_entity.id
_entity.type
_entity.pdbx_description
1 polymer ?
#
loop_
_entity_poly.entity_id
_entity_poly.type
_entity_poly.pdbx_seq_one_letter_code
_entity_poly.pdbx_strand_id
1 'polypeptide(L)'
;KIAAAYSNDIGTERDLLINSTGGLGYDSSSIVFKENVKSMTNSMSSKIHQLRPVTYDKIGGKKDQIGLIAEEVNELYPEFISYKREEIIGEVCLAPGDCYNGTIEYRLARDNLTGELIPETVSYKKLVVPLIQEVQRLNQENKLLEERITRIENMLNISDTTIPSEPETDLYRCSYKEDRECLGGLSNVNKETGLQTRCYNIYKLGWSTCNTGWVKK
;
A
#
# COMPACT_ATOMS: atom_id res chain seq x y z
N LYS A 1 -44.65 3.13 -19.94
CA LYS A 1 -44.48 1.67 -20.21
C LYS A 1 -42.98 1.41 -20.36
N ILE A 2 -42.31 0.90 -19.32
CA ILE A 2 -40.95 0.38 -19.46
C ILE A 2 -41.11 -1.00 -20.11
N ALA A 3 -40.64 -1.15 -21.34
CA ALA A 3 -40.77 -2.40 -22.08
C ALA A 3 -40.08 -3.53 -21.32
N ALA A 4 -40.74 -4.69 -21.29
CA ALA A 4 -40.28 -5.86 -20.57
C ALA A 4 -38.85 -6.25 -21.01
N ALA A 5 -37.90 -6.18 -20.08
CA ALA A 5 -36.56 -6.76 -20.26
C ALA A 5 -36.66 -8.28 -20.09
N TYR A 6 -37.23 -8.96 -21.08
CA TYR A 6 -37.16 -10.42 -21.14
C TYR A 6 -35.80 -10.83 -21.73
N SER A 7 -35.08 -11.59 -20.92
CA SER A 7 -33.88 -12.35 -21.26
C SER A 7 -34.16 -13.26 -22.46
N ASN A 8 -33.50 -12.94 -23.57
CA ASN A 8 -32.99 -13.93 -24.51
C ASN A 8 -31.50 -14.04 -24.20
N ASP A 9 -30.84 -15.19 -24.37
CA ASP A 9 -29.37 -15.28 -24.25
C ASP A 9 -28.72 -14.25 -25.18
N ILE A 10 -28.24 -13.14 -24.60
CA ILE A 10 -27.65 -12.03 -25.36
C ILE A 10 -26.14 -12.29 -25.40
N GLY A 11 -25.62 -12.65 -26.57
CA GLY A 11 -24.21 -13.02 -26.72
C GLY A 11 -23.22 -11.92 -26.30
N THR A 12 -23.27 -10.74 -26.93
CA THR A 12 -22.36 -9.62 -26.61
C THR A 12 -23.05 -8.58 -25.72
N GLU A 13 -22.86 -8.71 -24.42
CA GLU A 13 -23.44 -7.82 -23.42
C GLU A 13 -22.72 -6.45 -23.39
N ARG A 14 -23.46 -5.41 -23.00
CA ARG A 14 -22.92 -4.07 -22.72
C ARG A 14 -23.56 -3.53 -21.45
N ASP A 15 -22.75 -2.88 -20.63
CA ASP A 15 -23.26 -2.16 -19.46
C ASP A 15 -24.20 -1.03 -19.91
N LEU A 16 -25.43 -1.04 -19.36
CA LEU A 16 -26.34 0.10 -19.46
C LEU A 16 -25.92 1.16 -18.42
N LEU A 17 -25.68 2.37 -18.89
CA LEU A 17 -25.32 3.51 -18.06
C LEU A 17 -26.43 4.55 -18.07
N ILE A 18 -26.64 5.18 -16.92
CA ILE A 18 -27.53 6.33 -16.74
C ILE A 18 -26.64 7.55 -16.50
N ASN A 19 -26.80 8.59 -17.30
CA ASN A 19 -26.04 9.83 -17.12
C ASN A 19 -26.67 10.75 -16.06
N SER A 20 -26.02 11.87 -15.77
CA SER A 20 -26.47 12.86 -14.78
C SER A 20 -27.78 13.58 -15.12
N THR A 21 -28.33 13.42 -16.33
CA THR A 21 -29.64 13.94 -16.74
C THR A 21 -30.72 12.86 -16.81
N GLY A 22 -30.38 11.60 -16.48
CA GLY A 22 -31.31 10.46 -16.54
C GLY A 22 -31.42 9.81 -17.93
N GLY A 23 -30.60 10.23 -18.89
CA GLY A 23 -30.47 9.59 -20.19
C GLY A 23 -29.82 8.21 -20.11
N LEU A 24 -30.29 7.28 -20.94
CA LEU A 24 -29.80 5.91 -21.04
C LEU A 24 -28.79 5.76 -22.19
N GLY A 25 -27.70 5.04 -21.96
CA GLY A 25 -26.69 4.77 -23.00
C GLY A 25 -25.70 3.68 -22.60
N TYR A 26 -24.62 3.55 -23.36
CA TYR A 26 -23.47 2.71 -23.04
C TYR A 26 -22.18 3.49 -23.33
N ASP A 27 -21.08 3.09 -22.69
CA ASP A 27 -19.77 3.72 -22.89
C ASP A 27 -18.82 2.76 -23.62
N SER A 28 -18.29 3.22 -24.76
CA SER A 28 -17.39 2.43 -25.61
C SER A 28 -15.95 2.64 -25.18
N SER A 29 -15.27 1.57 -24.79
CA SER A 29 -13.86 1.64 -24.35
C SER A 29 -12.83 1.52 -25.46
N SER A 30 -13.24 1.49 -26.73
CA SER A 30 -12.31 1.39 -27.87
C SER A 30 -11.42 2.62 -27.99
N ILE A 31 -10.16 2.42 -28.38
CA ILE A 31 -9.16 3.48 -28.56
C ILE A 31 -9.60 4.53 -29.59
N VAL A 32 -10.42 4.14 -30.58
CA VAL A 32 -10.91 5.06 -31.62
C VAL A 32 -11.82 6.16 -31.09
N PHE A 33 -12.38 5.98 -29.88
CA PHE A 33 -13.21 6.96 -29.19
C PHE A 33 -12.45 7.67 -28.05
N LYS A 34 -11.11 7.55 -28.02
CA LYS A 34 -10.25 8.12 -26.97
C LYS A 34 -9.13 8.95 -27.57
N GLU A 35 -8.84 10.09 -26.96
CA GLU A 35 -7.71 10.94 -27.28
C GLU A 35 -6.86 11.22 -26.05
N ASN A 36 -5.61 11.67 -26.23
CA ASN A 36 -4.70 12.03 -25.14
C ASN A 36 -4.48 10.93 -24.09
N VAL A 37 -4.44 9.67 -24.51
CA VAL A 37 -4.26 8.51 -23.62
C VAL A 37 -2.87 8.55 -22.98
N LYS A 38 -2.85 8.64 -21.65
CA LYS A 38 -1.65 8.63 -20.81
C LYS A 38 -1.75 7.50 -19.79
N SER A 39 -0.61 6.93 -19.41
CA SER A 39 -0.55 5.97 -18.31
C SER A 39 -1.01 6.64 -17.01
N MET A 40 -1.75 5.89 -16.18
CA MET A 40 -2.17 6.39 -14.87
C MET A 40 -0.95 6.55 -13.96
N THR A 41 -0.94 7.64 -13.20
CA THR A 41 0.10 7.93 -12.21
C THR A 41 -0.32 7.39 -10.84
N ASN A 42 0.66 7.04 -9.99
CA ASN A 42 0.40 6.47 -8.66
C ASN A 42 -0.38 7.43 -7.73
N SER A 43 -0.38 8.72 -8.02
CA SER A 43 -1.16 9.71 -7.27
C SER A 43 -2.67 9.44 -7.31
N MET A 44 -3.20 8.86 -8.38
CA MET A 44 -4.64 8.59 -8.51
C MET A 44 -5.11 7.41 -7.64
N SER A 45 -4.29 6.36 -7.45
CA SER A 45 -4.62 5.22 -6.60
C SER A 45 -4.21 5.42 -5.13
N SER A 46 -3.46 6.47 -4.80
CA SER A 46 -2.81 6.65 -3.49
C SER A 46 -3.76 6.67 -2.28
N LYS A 47 -4.99 7.18 -2.44
CA LYS A 47 -5.96 7.26 -1.33
C LYS A 47 -6.84 6.01 -1.23
N ILE A 48 -6.68 5.00 -2.09
CA ILE A 48 -7.58 3.85 -2.11
C ILE A 48 -7.53 3.04 -0.81
N HIS A 49 -6.37 3.02 -0.16
CA HIS A 49 -6.15 2.41 1.15
C HIS A 49 -6.86 3.13 2.30
N GLN A 50 -7.34 4.36 2.08
CA GLN A 50 -8.07 5.15 3.06
C GLN A 50 -9.58 4.88 2.98
N LEU A 51 -10.05 4.22 1.92
CA LEU A 51 -11.44 3.78 1.83
C LEU A 51 -11.73 2.77 2.93
N ARG A 52 -12.89 2.91 3.57
CA ARG A 52 -13.33 2.04 4.66
C ARG A 52 -14.49 1.16 4.19
N PRO A 53 -14.26 -0.12 3.87
CA PRO A 53 -15.34 -1.07 3.63
C PRO A 53 -16.18 -1.23 4.90
N VAL A 54 -17.50 -1.25 4.74
CA VAL A 54 -18.46 -1.42 5.84
C VAL A 54 -19.41 -2.56 5.57
N THR A 55 -19.92 -3.16 6.64
CA THR A 55 -21.10 -4.03 6.61
C THR A 55 -22.25 -3.28 7.29
N TYR A 56 -23.43 -3.26 6.69
CA TYR A 56 -24.55 -2.46 7.16
C TYR A 56 -25.91 -3.12 6.87
N ASP A 57 -26.92 -2.70 7.63
CA ASP A 57 -28.31 -3.05 7.40
C ASP A 57 -29.03 -1.89 6.72
N LYS A 58 -29.81 -2.18 5.67
CA LYS A 58 -30.70 -1.16 5.09
C LYS A 58 -31.90 -0.96 6.01
N ILE A 59 -32.26 0.30 6.25
CA ILE A 59 -33.50 0.65 6.96
C ILE A 59 -34.68 0.03 6.19
N GLY A 60 -35.46 -0.84 6.87
CA GLY A 60 -36.59 -1.54 6.27
C GLY A 60 -36.23 -2.54 5.16
N GLY A 61 -34.96 -2.93 5.05
CA GLY A 61 -34.45 -3.72 3.92
C GLY A 61 -33.58 -4.90 4.33
N LYS A 62 -32.71 -5.29 3.40
CA LYS A 62 -31.75 -6.39 3.59
C LYS A 62 -30.71 -6.04 4.64
N LYS A 63 -30.33 -7.06 5.41
CA LYS A 63 -29.28 -7.01 6.42
C LYS A 63 -27.93 -7.46 5.86
N ASP A 64 -26.86 -7.19 6.60
CA ASP A 64 -25.50 -7.67 6.35
C ASP A 64 -25.00 -7.36 4.93
N GLN A 65 -25.31 -6.18 4.42
CA GLN A 65 -24.86 -5.73 3.10
C GLN A 65 -23.45 -5.15 3.22
N ILE A 66 -22.58 -5.43 2.24
CA ILE A 66 -21.23 -4.87 2.19
C ILE A 66 -21.23 -3.68 1.23
N GLY A 67 -20.51 -2.62 1.59
CA GLY A 67 -20.35 -1.46 0.71
C GLY A 67 -19.40 -0.41 1.26
N LEU A 68 -19.54 0.79 0.71
CA LEU A 68 -18.87 2.02 1.11
C LEU A 68 -19.92 3.08 1.45
N ILE A 69 -19.56 4.02 2.32
CA ILE A 69 -20.39 5.19 2.67
C ILE A 69 -20.10 6.32 1.67
N ALA A 70 -21.13 6.89 1.07
CA ALA A 70 -20.98 7.86 -0.01
C ALA A 70 -20.30 9.15 0.47
N GLU A 71 -20.62 9.60 1.68
CA GLU A 71 -20.04 10.75 2.36
C GLU A 71 -18.53 10.57 2.57
N GLU A 72 -18.11 9.42 3.10
CA GLU A 72 -16.69 9.10 3.34
C GLU A 72 -15.90 9.03 2.02
N VAL A 73 -16.50 8.43 0.99
CA VAL A 73 -15.89 8.37 -0.34
C VAL A 73 -15.81 9.76 -0.97
N ASN A 74 -16.78 10.64 -0.74
CA ASN A 74 -16.81 11.99 -1.28
C ASN A 74 -15.62 12.85 -0.84
N GLU A 75 -15.18 12.69 0.41
CA GLU A 75 -14.01 13.40 0.94
C GLU A 75 -12.71 13.01 0.24
N LEU A 76 -12.62 11.76 -0.23
CA LEU A 76 -11.42 11.20 -0.85
C LEU A 76 -11.43 11.31 -2.37
N TYR A 77 -12.58 10.99 -2.97
CA TYR A 77 -12.85 10.80 -4.40
C TYR A 77 -14.25 11.33 -4.80
N PRO A 78 -14.48 12.66 -4.80
CA PRO A 78 -15.77 13.25 -5.17
C PRO A 78 -16.21 12.90 -6.60
N GLU A 79 -15.27 12.59 -7.49
CA GLU A 79 -15.53 12.15 -8.86
C GLU A 79 -16.16 10.76 -8.96
N PHE A 80 -16.14 9.98 -7.87
CA PHE A 80 -16.77 8.65 -7.78
C PHE A 80 -18.19 8.73 -7.23
N ILE A 81 -18.67 9.91 -6.86
CA ILE A 81 -19.98 10.10 -6.25
C ILE A 81 -21.01 10.58 -7.27
N SER A 82 -22.20 10.00 -7.19
CA SER A 82 -23.42 10.59 -7.73
C SER A 82 -24.17 11.26 -6.59
N TYR A 83 -24.51 12.52 -6.81
CA TYR A 83 -25.19 13.36 -5.83
C TYR A 83 -26.70 13.27 -5.98
N LYS A 84 -27.39 13.45 -4.85
CA LYS A 84 -28.85 13.46 -4.79
C LYS A 84 -29.41 14.53 -5.72
N ARG A 85 -30.50 14.19 -6.41
CA ARG A 85 -31.29 15.17 -7.18
C ARG A 85 -32.60 15.45 -6.48
N GLU A 86 -33.06 16.68 -6.62
CA GLU A 86 -34.37 17.12 -6.17
C GLU A 86 -35.17 17.69 -7.33
N GLU A 87 -36.49 17.52 -7.24
CA GLU A 87 -37.45 18.09 -8.17
C GLU A 87 -37.68 19.57 -7.86
N ILE A 88 -37.60 20.38 -8.90
CA ILE A 88 -37.97 21.79 -8.82
C ILE A 88 -39.43 21.90 -9.19
N ILE A 89 -40.27 22.14 -8.18
CA ILE A 89 -41.65 22.55 -8.42
C ILE A 89 -41.63 24.05 -8.71
N GLY A 90 -42.15 24.41 -9.87
CA GLY A 90 -42.46 25.80 -10.17
C GLY A 90 -43.73 25.89 -11.00
N GLU A 91 -44.07 27.12 -11.36
CA GLU A 91 -45.27 27.40 -12.13
C GLU A 91 -44.95 27.31 -13.63
N VAL A 92 -45.67 26.43 -14.33
CA VAL A 92 -45.63 26.29 -15.79
C VAL A 92 -46.93 26.84 -16.35
N CYS A 93 -46.85 27.89 -17.16
CA CYS A 93 -48.01 28.51 -17.81
C CYS A 93 -48.05 28.13 -19.29
N LEU A 94 -49.16 27.51 -19.71
CA LEU A 94 -49.39 27.15 -21.12
C LEU A 94 -50.14 28.25 -21.87
N ALA A 95 -50.87 29.11 -21.16
CA ALA A 95 -51.53 30.31 -21.67
C ALA A 95 -51.69 31.38 -20.56
N PRO A 96 -51.99 32.66 -20.91
CA PRO A 96 -52.29 33.69 -19.91
C PRO A 96 -53.47 33.29 -19.01
N GLY A 97 -53.22 33.16 -17.71
CA GLY A 97 -54.22 32.73 -16.72
C GLY A 97 -54.40 31.20 -16.60
N ASP A 98 -53.66 30.40 -17.38
CA ASP A 98 -53.67 28.94 -17.33
C ASP A 98 -52.28 28.44 -16.89
N CYS A 99 -52.04 28.52 -15.58
CA CYS A 99 -50.79 28.16 -14.94
C CYS A 99 -51.00 27.02 -13.96
N TYR A 100 -50.07 26.07 -13.96
CA TYR A 100 -50.09 24.90 -13.07
C TYR A 100 -48.75 24.79 -12.34
N ASN A 101 -48.79 24.40 -11.07
CA ASN A 101 -47.59 23.98 -10.35
C ASN A 101 -47.17 22.60 -10.88
N GLY A 102 -45.97 22.53 -11.46
CA GLY A 102 -45.41 21.30 -12.03
C GLY A 102 -43.91 21.20 -11.78
N THR A 103 -43.38 19.98 -11.88
CA THR A 103 -41.93 19.76 -11.86
C THR A 103 -41.34 20.28 -13.16
N ILE A 104 -40.54 21.34 -13.07
CA ILE A 104 -39.98 22.01 -14.24
C ILE A 104 -38.64 21.36 -14.60
N GLU A 105 -37.82 21.04 -13.60
CA GLU A 105 -36.47 20.50 -13.78
C GLU A 105 -36.03 19.66 -12.58
N TYR A 106 -34.90 18.96 -12.75
CA TYR A 106 -34.17 18.33 -11.64
C TYR A 106 -32.87 19.11 -11.41
N ARG A 107 -32.57 19.43 -10.15
CA ARG A 107 -31.26 19.98 -9.76
C ARG A 107 -30.56 19.07 -8.76
N LEU A 108 -29.25 19.26 -8.60
CA LEU A 108 -28.52 18.63 -7.50
C LEU A 108 -28.98 19.24 -6.17
N ALA A 109 -29.37 18.38 -5.24
CA ALA A 109 -29.78 18.77 -3.90
C ALA A 109 -28.57 19.28 -3.10
N ARG A 110 -28.80 20.31 -2.29
CA ARG A 110 -27.81 20.88 -1.39
C ARG A 110 -28.28 20.74 0.05
N ASP A 111 -27.33 20.52 0.95
CA ASP A 111 -27.61 20.53 2.38
C ASP A 111 -28.04 21.94 2.81
N ASN A 112 -29.09 22.02 3.61
CA ASN A 112 -29.69 23.31 4.01
C ASN A 112 -28.84 24.08 5.02
N LEU A 113 -27.89 23.41 5.70
CA LEU A 113 -27.00 24.01 6.70
C LEU A 113 -25.66 24.39 6.08
N THR A 114 -25.06 23.49 5.29
CA THR A 114 -23.72 23.70 4.73
C THR A 114 -23.73 24.26 3.31
N GLY A 115 -24.82 24.07 2.55
CA GLY A 115 -24.90 24.42 1.14
C GLY A 115 -24.14 23.48 0.20
N GLU A 116 -23.52 22.43 0.73
CA GLU A 116 -22.75 21.44 -0.03
C GLU A 116 -23.68 20.46 -0.76
N LEU A 117 -23.17 19.83 -1.82
CA LEU A 117 -23.92 18.81 -2.55
C LEU A 117 -24.08 17.56 -1.69
N ILE A 118 -25.28 16.97 -1.69
CA ILE A 118 -25.57 15.78 -0.88
C ILE A 118 -25.12 14.52 -1.63
N PRO A 119 -24.06 13.81 -1.17
CA PRO A 119 -23.64 12.55 -1.79
C PRO A 119 -24.71 11.48 -1.59
N GLU A 120 -24.97 10.65 -2.60
CA GLU A 120 -26.06 9.64 -2.52
C GLU A 120 -25.61 8.24 -2.94
N THR A 121 -24.77 8.13 -3.98
CA THR A 121 -24.37 6.82 -4.50
C THR A 121 -22.90 6.80 -4.89
N VAL A 122 -22.21 5.73 -4.48
CA VAL A 122 -20.84 5.44 -4.91
C VAL A 122 -20.86 4.72 -6.27
N SER A 123 -20.10 5.24 -7.23
CA SER A 123 -19.90 4.63 -8.54
C SER A 123 -18.80 3.57 -8.48
N TYR A 124 -19.15 2.36 -8.04
CA TYR A 124 -18.19 1.25 -7.90
C TYR A 124 -17.43 0.91 -9.19
N LYS A 125 -18.05 1.10 -10.36
CA LYS A 125 -17.40 0.92 -11.67
C LYS A 125 -16.13 1.77 -11.82
N LYS A 126 -16.11 2.97 -11.24
CA LYS A 126 -14.94 3.86 -11.29
C LYS A 126 -13.80 3.43 -10.36
N LEU A 127 -14.07 2.61 -9.35
CA LEU A 127 -13.05 2.09 -8.42
C LEU A 127 -12.19 0.97 -9.04
N VAL A 128 -12.72 0.24 -10.03
CA VAL A 128 -12.05 -0.94 -10.59
C VAL A 128 -10.68 -0.59 -11.18
N VAL A 129 -10.58 0.51 -11.93
CA VAL A 129 -9.33 0.87 -12.62
C VAL A 129 -8.22 1.28 -11.63
N PRO A 130 -8.48 2.17 -10.64
CA PRO A 130 -7.52 2.42 -9.56
C PRO A 130 -7.11 1.16 -8.78
N LEU A 131 -8.05 0.23 -8.51
CA LEU A 131 -7.75 -1.03 -7.84
C LEU A 131 -6.80 -1.92 -8.67
N ILE A 132 -7.00 -2.00 -9.99
CA ILE A 132 -6.09 -2.74 -10.88
C ILE A 132 -4.67 -2.17 -10.81
N GLN A 133 -4.53 -0.84 -10.89
CA GLN A 133 -3.24 -0.18 -10.78
C GLN A 133 -2.58 -0.50 -9.43
N GLU A 134 -3.36 -0.49 -8.35
CA GLU A 134 -2.86 -0.77 -7.02
C GLU A 134 -2.42 -2.23 -6.83
N VAL A 135 -3.19 -3.18 -7.36
CA VAL A 135 -2.81 -4.60 -7.35
C VAL A 135 -1.51 -4.82 -8.12
N GLN A 136 -1.34 -4.18 -9.27
CA GLN A 136 -0.10 -4.26 -10.05
C GLN A 136 1.09 -3.67 -9.28
N ARG A 137 0.89 -2.55 -8.58
CA ARG A 137 1.89 -1.92 -7.74
C ARG A 137 2.32 -2.81 -6.58
N LEU A 138 1.36 -3.34 -5.82
CA LEU A 138 1.64 -4.25 -4.70
C LEU A 138 2.40 -5.50 -5.18
N ASN A 139 2.07 -6.04 -6.35
CA ASN A 139 2.80 -7.15 -6.93
C ASN A 139 4.27 -6.80 -7.26
N GLN A 140 4.53 -5.58 -7.74
CA GLN A 140 5.91 -5.11 -7.98
C GLN A 140 6.68 -4.90 -6.68
N GLU A 141 6.05 -4.28 -5.68
CA GLU A 141 6.67 -4.07 -4.37
C GLU A 141 7.00 -5.40 -3.68
N ASN A 142 6.10 -6.39 -3.74
CA ASN A 142 6.33 -7.73 -3.22
C ASN A 142 7.54 -8.40 -3.88
N LYS A 143 7.65 -8.34 -5.21
CA LYS A 143 8.80 -8.89 -5.93
C LYS A 143 10.13 -8.26 -5.48
N LEU A 144 10.16 -6.94 -5.29
CA LEU A 144 11.36 -6.24 -4.82
C LEU A 144 11.72 -6.62 -3.38
N LEU A 145 10.73 -6.82 -2.52
CA LEU A 145 10.92 -7.27 -1.15
C LEU A 145 11.46 -8.71 -1.11
N GLU A 146 10.92 -9.62 -1.92
CA GLU A 146 11.41 -10.99 -2.06
C GLU A 146 12.88 -11.04 -2.53
N GLU A 147 13.25 -10.22 -3.52
CA GLU A 147 14.63 -10.10 -3.98
C GLU A 147 15.57 -9.54 -2.88
N ARG A 148 15.07 -8.61 -2.06
CA ARG A 148 15.83 -8.06 -0.93
C ARG A 148 16.02 -9.11 0.16
N ILE A 149 14.98 -9.87 0.49
CA ILE A 149 15.03 -10.96 1.48
C ILE A 149 16.04 -12.02 1.03
N THR A 150 15.94 -12.49 -0.21
CA THR A 150 16.86 -13.48 -0.80
C THR A 150 18.32 -13.02 -0.71
N ARG A 151 18.58 -11.73 -0.98
CA ARG A 151 19.93 -11.14 -0.84
C ARG A 151 20.43 -11.19 0.60
N ILE A 152 19.57 -10.85 1.56
CA ILE A 152 19.93 -10.86 2.98
C ILE A 152 20.17 -12.28 3.47
N GLU A 153 19.32 -13.23 3.13
CA GLU A 153 19.47 -14.65 3.47
C GLU A 153 20.79 -15.22 2.94
N ASN A 154 21.15 -14.90 1.69
CA ASN A 154 22.43 -15.29 1.12
C ASN A 154 23.63 -14.68 1.86
N MET A 155 23.54 -13.40 2.28
CA MET A 155 24.60 -12.76 3.08
C MET A 155 24.79 -13.43 4.44
N LEU A 156 23.70 -13.82 5.10
CA LEU A 156 23.75 -14.51 6.40
C LEU A 156 24.35 -15.92 6.28
N ASN A 157 23.98 -16.67 5.24
CA ASN A 157 24.55 -18.01 4.99
C ASN A 157 26.07 -17.98 4.70
N ILE A 158 26.56 -16.88 4.10
CA ILE A 158 28.00 -16.68 3.89
C ILE A 158 28.72 -16.37 5.21
N SER A 159 28.10 -15.63 6.13
CA SER A 159 28.71 -15.35 7.44
C SER A 159 28.83 -16.59 8.35
N ASP A 160 27.91 -17.55 8.27
CA ASP A 160 28.00 -18.80 9.05
C ASP A 160 29.08 -19.76 8.52
N THR A 161 29.37 -19.73 7.21
CA THR A 161 30.38 -20.60 6.58
C THR A 161 31.80 -20.02 6.60
N THR A 162 31.95 -18.75 7.01
CA THR A 162 33.24 -18.04 7.07
C THR A 162 33.76 -17.80 8.47
N ILE A 163 33.10 -18.34 9.51
CA ILE A 163 33.74 -18.51 10.82
C ILE A 163 34.64 -19.74 10.68
N PRO A 164 35.98 -19.60 10.53
CA PRO A 164 36.85 -20.75 10.75
C PRO A 164 36.51 -21.28 12.14
N SER A 165 36.22 -22.58 12.24
CA SER A 165 36.10 -23.27 13.53
C SER A 165 37.20 -22.73 14.43
N GLU A 166 36.82 -22.15 15.56
CA GLU A 166 37.75 -21.68 16.58
C GLU A 166 38.80 -22.78 16.73
N PRO A 167 40.10 -22.52 16.46
CA PRO A 167 41.09 -23.60 16.44
C PRO A 167 41.00 -24.30 17.79
N GLU A 168 40.84 -25.63 17.80
CA GLU A 168 40.84 -26.44 19.03
C GLU A 168 41.96 -25.92 19.94
N THR A 169 41.59 -25.25 21.03
CA THR A 169 42.52 -24.49 21.87
C THR A 169 43.42 -25.38 22.74
N ASP A 170 43.48 -26.68 22.47
CA ASP A 170 44.12 -27.67 23.34
C ASP A 170 45.60 -27.96 23.06
N LEU A 171 46.22 -27.31 22.06
CA LEU A 171 47.60 -27.60 21.66
C LEU A 171 48.68 -26.76 22.36
N TYR A 172 48.32 -25.72 23.12
CA TYR A 172 49.29 -24.80 23.70
C TYR A 172 48.92 -24.37 25.13
N ARG A 173 49.82 -24.55 26.10
CA ARG A 173 49.67 -24.10 27.50
C ARG A 173 50.59 -22.91 27.77
N CYS A 174 50.11 -21.89 28.48
CA CYS A 174 50.96 -20.81 28.99
C CYS A 174 52.04 -21.37 29.94
N SER A 175 53.32 -21.10 29.65
CA SER A 175 54.41 -21.32 30.60
C SER A 175 54.50 -20.10 31.53
N TYR A 176 54.10 -20.28 32.78
CA TYR A 176 54.24 -19.24 33.80
C TYR A 176 55.71 -19.14 34.22
N LYS A 177 56.30 -17.95 34.13
CA LYS A 177 57.49 -17.60 34.91
C LYS A 177 57.14 -16.42 35.80
N GLU A 178 57.26 -16.64 37.10
CA GLU A 178 57.29 -15.61 38.12
C GLU A 178 58.50 -14.72 37.83
N ASP A 179 58.29 -13.57 37.19
CA ASP A 179 59.12 -12.39 37.46
C ASP A 179 58.41 -11.12 37.00
N ARG A 180 58.41 -10.16 37.92
CA ARG A 180 57.75 -8.86 37.80
C ARG A 180 58.56 -7.98 36.84
N GLU A 181 57.86 -6.99 36.26
CA GLU A 181 58.37 -5.87 35.46
C GLU A 181 58.33 -6.03 33.93
N CYS A 182 57.13 -5.92 33.36
CA CYS A 182 56.98 -5.34 32.03
C CYS A 182 56.91 -3.81 32.16
N LEU A 183 58.07 -3.15 32.16
CA LEU A 183 58.14 -1.70 31.97
C LEU A 183 57.94 -1.42 30.48
N GLY A 184 56.87 -0.68 30.17
CA GLY A 184 56.35 -0.52 28.81
C GLY A 184 57.39 -0.07 27.78
N GLY A 185 57.43 -0.77 26.65
CA GLY A 185 58.23 -0.38 25.50
C GLY A 185 58.44 -1.49 24.46
N LEU A 186 57.90 -1.25 23.26
CA LEU A 186 58.17 -1.88 21.96
C LEU A 186 57.67 -3.32 21.73
N SER A 187 56.65 -3.39 20.85
CA SER A 187 56.13 -4.58 20.18
C SER A 187 57.22 -5.24 19.33
N ASN A 188 57.68 -6.43 19.70
CA ASN A 188 58.46 -7.29 18.81
C ASN A 188 57.54 -8.28 18.09
N VAL A 189 57.68 -8.33 16.75
CA VAL A 189 57.02 -9.31 15.89
C VAL A 189 57.92 -10.54 15.82
N ASN A 190 57.38 -11.72 16.12
CA ASN A 190 58.10 -12.96 15.87
C ASN A 190 58.19 -13.18 14.34
N LYS A 191 59.40 -13.22 13.77
CA LYS A 191 59.61 -13.24 12.32
C LYS A 191 59.25 -14.56 11.63
N GLU A 192 59.11 -15.66 12.38
CA GLU A 192 58.76 -16.97 11.82
C GLU A 192 57.24 -17.20 11.80
N THR A 193 56.52 -16.61 12.75
CA THR A 193 55.06 -16.81 12.92
C THR A 193 54.23 -15.58 12.59
N GLY A 194 54.85 -14.40 12.44
CA GLY A 194 54.18 -13.13 12.16
C GLY A 194 53.39 -12.54 13.32
N LEU A 195 53.37 -13.19 14.49
CA LEU A 195 52.56 -12.78 15.64
C LEU A 195 53.21 -11.61 16.40
N GLN A 196 52.40 -10.58 16.67
CA GLN A 196 52.76 -9.43 17.52
C GLN A 196 52.35 -9.67 18.95
N THR A 197 53.28 -9.49 19.89
CA THR A 197 52.97 -9.48 21.32
C THR A 197 52.87 -8.01 21.76
N ARG A 198 51.71 -7.60 22.30
CA ARG A 198 51.53 -6.28 22.91
C ARG A 198 51.19 -6.45 24.38
N CYS A 199 52.01 -5.87 25.26
CA CYS A 199 51.69 -5.70 26.66
C CYS A 199 50.79 -4.47 26.80
N TYR A 200 49.52 -4.66 27.18
CA TYR A 200 48.62 -3.57 27.55
C TYR A 200 48.41 -3.55 29.06
N ASN A 201 48.47 -2.36 29.65
CA ASN A 201 48.16 -2.16 31.06
C ASN A 201 46.69 -2.52 31.32
N ILE A 202 46.51 -3.39 32.31
CA ILE A 202 45.30 -4.12 32.65
C ILE A 202 44.25 -3.26 33.35
N TYR A 203 43.12 -3.02 32.69
CA TYR A 203 41.84 -2.92 33.40
C TYR A 203 40.73 -3.64 32.62
N LYS A 204 40.27 -4.73 33.24
CA LYS A 204 38.97 -5.41 33.06
C LYS A 204 38.57 -5.77 31.62
N LEU A 205 38.83 -7.01 31.23
CA LEU A 205 37.82 -8.05 30.92
C LEU A 205 38.52 -9.24 30.23
N GLY A 206 38.60 -10.38 30.93
CA GLY A 206 38.33 -11.69 30.34
C GLY A 206 39.26 -12.30 29.29
N TRP A 207 40.49 -11.84 29.08
CA TRP A 207 41.44 -12.56 28.21
C TRP A 207 42.83 -12.64 28.83
N SER A 208 43.35 -13.85 28.99
CA SER A 208 44.72 -14.11 29.43
C SER A 208 45.70 -13.88 28.29
N THR A 209 46.44 -12.79 28.33
CA THR A 209 47.54 -12.50 27.39
C THR A 209 48.78 -13.31 27.76
N CYS A 210 49.28 -14.11 26.80
CA CYS A 210 50.53 -14.85 26.94
C CYS A 210 51.71 -13.92 26.64
N ASN A 211 52.58 -13.70 27.63
CA ASN A 211 53.67 -12.73 27.52
C ASN A 211 54.93 -13.27 26.80
N THR A 212 55.05 -14.58 26.60
CA THR A 212 56.30 -15.20 26.12
C THR A 212 56.13 -16.21 24.97
N GLY A 213 54.98 -16.19 24.30
CA GLY A 213 54.69 -17.04 23.15
C GLY A 213 54.11 -18.41 23.54
N TRP A 214 53.43 -19.03 22.58
CA TRP A 214 52.76 -20.31 22.73
C TRP A 214 53.75 -21.46 22.47
N VAL A 215 53.80 -22.47 23.34
CA VAL A 215 54.65 -23.67 23.18
C VAL A 215 53.78 -24.89 22.88
N LYS A 216 54.11 -25.61 21.80
CA LYS A 216 53.38 -26.81 21.37
C LYS A 216 53.55 -27.89 22.44
N LYS A 217 52.46 -28.54 22.83
CA LYS A 217 52.48 -29.68 23.77
C LYS A 217 53.33 -30.84 23.22
#